data_AF-D9VRS5-F1
#
_entry.id   AF-D9VRS5-F1
#
_cell.length_a   1.000
_cell.length_b   1.000
_cell.length_c   1.000
_cell.angle_alpha   90.00
_cell.angle_beta   90.00
_cell.angle_gamma   90.00
#
_symmetry.space_group_name_H-M   'P 1'
#
loop_
_entity.id
_entity.type
_entity.pdbx_description
1 polymer ?
#
loop_
_entity_poly.entity_id
_entity_poly.type
_entity_poly.pdbx_seq_one_letter_code
_entity_poly.pdbx_strand_id
1 'polypeptide(L)'
;PETEGDIARHVERLLGRDGSPYRPAGAEEARRAAARHIASRSNGLFLVATLWARRLAGLDELPGPDRLDGELRHGTAVLDSLLGAELDRLDPAEPARIRDLLRPLALAQGNGLPQPRVWLAMADAVRPPGSRQYTEDDLRHVIDAATGVVLARDGEFGTEVHRLHHPSFGTHLLGDEARQRRLHRRVALALRPPRSEDWASAEPYVAHYAAAHAALAGDATLDELTSDYHFAVHASPDVLEPLVATRLAVAPRPALYAQVADHFRTHPAPAARWAVLRATALAVFPAEVLQGIPRPPEVFWDDVWSSADRLPLQRSWPAPMGGALAVHWEGGQGREGHGEGLIHAAGAGVIRSWTAGGQEVRGRDTGPAGWTTAGRQRGLAVAEGGAGRRVMATHDGRALRLCAAAKKRHPFEGAVLGRGAR
;
A
#
# COMPACT_ATOMS: atom_id res chain seq x y z
N PRO A 1 -40.03 15.36 8.94
CA PRO A 1 -40.52 16.11 10.12
C PRO A 1 -39.52 16.10 11.29
N GLU A 2 -39.05 14.92 11.74
CA GLU A 2 -38.09 14.82 12.86
C GLU A 2 -36.72 15.43 12.53
N THR A 3 -36.15 15.13 11.35
CA THR A 3 -34.85 15.65 10.92
C THR A 3 -34.81 17.17 10.81
N GLU A 4 -35.89 17.81 10.33
CA GLU A 4 -35.96 19.27 10.22
C GLU A 4 -36.03 19.94 11.61
N GLY A 5 -36.79 19.34 12.54
CA GLY A 5 -36.83 19.78 13.93
C GLY A 5 -35.47 19.66 14.63
N ASP A 6 -34.72 18.61 14.35
CA ASP A 6 -33.35 18.43 14.86
C ASP A 6 -32.38 19.47 14.32
N ILE A 7 -32.45 19.75 13.02
CA ILE A 7 -31.65 20.80 12.38
C ILE A 7 -31.99 22.16 12.99
N ALA A 8 -33.28 22.49 13.16
CA ALA A 8 -33.69 23.76 13.75
C ALA A 8 -33.16 23.91 15.18
N ARG A 9 -33.26 22.87 16.02
CA ARG A 9 -32.70 22.89 17.39
C ARG A 9 -31.18 23.06 17.38
N HIS A 10 -30.49 22.40 16.45
CA HIS A 10 -29.05 22.53 16.28
C HIS A 10 -28.64 23.94 15.86
N VAL A 11 -29.32 24.52 14.87
CA VAL A 11 -29.09 25.89 14.40
C VAL A 11 -29.38 26.91 15.50
N GLU A 12 -30.48 26.75 16.25
CA GLU A 12 -30.81 27.65 17.36
C GLU A 12 -29.68 27.68 18.41
N ARG A 13 -29.11 26.51 18.76
CA ARG A 13 -27.96 26.45 19.67
C ARG A 13 -26.73 27.15 19.12
N LEU A 14 -26.46 27.05 17.82
CA LEU A 14 -25.32 27.72 17.19
C LEU A 14 -25.50 29.24 17.16
N LEU A 15 -26.70 29.72 16.84
CA LEU A 15 -27.05 31.14 16.87
C LEU A 15 -27.07 31.72 18.30
N GLY A 16 -27.27 30.90 19.33
CA GLY A 16 -27.26 31.34 20.73
C GLY A 16 -25.87 31.52 21.36
N ARG A 17 -24.78 31.31 20.60
CA ARG A 17 -23.40 31.40 21.13
C ARG A 17 -23.01 32.81 21.51
N ASP A 18 -22.01 32.92 22.40
CA ASP A 18 -21.38 34.20 22.78
C ASP A 18 -20.92 34.97 21.53
N GLY A 19 -21.19 36.28 21.52
CA GLY A 19 -20.86 37.16 20.40
C GLY A 19 -21.87 37.17 19.25
N SER A 20 -22.91 36.33 19.28
CA SER A 20 -23.94 36.34 18.23
C SER A 20 -24.98 37.45 18.41
N PRO A 21 -25.45 38.11 17.33
CA PRO A 21 -26.52 39.09 17.41
C PRO A 21 -27.89 38.46 17.76
N TYR A 22 -27.97 37.13 17.76
CA TYR A 22 -29.15 36.35 18.16
C TYR A 22 -29.15 35.93 19.65
N ARG A 23 -28.14 36.36 20.43
CA ARG A 23 -28.02 36.06 21.86
C ARG A 23 -28.74 37.03 22.81
N PRO A 24 -28.72 38.36 22.61
CA PRO A 24 -29.27 39.31 23.59
C PRO A 24 -30.75 39.05 23.93
N ALA A 25 -31.15 39.46 25.13
CA ALA A 25 -32.54 39.36 25.59
C ALA A 25 -33.48 40.14 24.66
N GLY A 26 -34.52 39.50 24.15
CA GLY A 26 -35.44 40.03 23.13
C GLY A 26 -35.20 39.50 21.72
N ALA A 27 -34.07 38.81 21.46
CA ALA A 27 -33.78 38.20 20.16
C ALA A 27 -34.22 36.72 20.06
N GLU A 28 -34.86 36.16 21.09
CA GLU A 28 -35.18 34.73 21.16
C GLU A 28 -36.16 34.30 20.05
N GLU A 29 -37.17 35.11 19.78
CA GLU A 29 -38.14 34.83 18.72
C GLU A 29 -37.49 34.91 17.33
N ALA A 30 -36.66 35.93 17.11
CA ALA A 30 -35.87 36.08 15.88
C ALA A 30 -34.92 34.90 15.68
N ARG A 31 -34.27 34.41 16.76
CA ARG A 31 -33.40 33.24 16.73
C ARG A 31 -34.15 31.97 16.34
N ARG A 32 -35.31 31.71 16.96
CA ARG A 32 -36.16 30.54 16.63
C ARG A 32 -36.73 30.64 15.21
N ALA A 33 -37.10 31.83 14.76
CA ALA A 33 -37.58 32.06 13.40
C ALA A 33 -36.47 31.78 12.38
N ALA A 34 -35.28 32.36 12.56
CA ALA A 34 -34.13 32.12 11.70
C ALA A 34 -33.72 30.64 11.68
N ALA A 35 -33.73 29.97 12.84
CA ALA A 35 -33.38 28.56 12.93
C ALA A 35 -34.35 27.64 12.16
N ARG A 36 -35.66 27.85 12.30
CA ARG A 36 -36.68 27.12 11.53
C ARG A 36 -36.57 27.41 10.03
N HIS A 37 -36.31 28.67 9.68
CA HIS A 37 -36.18 29.07 8.29
C HIS A 37 -34.93 28.46 7.62
N ILE A 38 -33.78 28.45 8.30
CA ILE A 38 -32.59 27.74 7.81
C ILE A 38 -32.86 26.25 7.68
N ALA A 39 -33.50 25.62 8.66
CA ALA A 39 -33.78 24.18 8.64
C ALA A 39 -34.63 23.77 7.44
N SER A 40 -35.72 24.50 7.16
CA SER A 40 -36.59 24.21 6.02
C SER A 40 -35.90 24.41 4.68
N ARG A 41 -34.97 25.38 4.59
CA ARG A 41 -34.21 25.70 3.37
C ARG A 41 -32.97 24.82 3.16
N SER A 42 -32.55 24.08 4.19
CA SER A 42 -31.35 23.22 4.12
C SER A 42 -31.63 21.85 3.52
N ASN A 43 -32.88 21.52 3.16
CA ASN A 43 -33.30 20.23 2.57
C ASN A 43 -32.78 19.00 3.36
N GLY A 44 -32.74 19.09 4.69
CA GLY A 44 -32.25 18.00 5.56
C GLY A 44 -30.72 17.92 5.69
N LEU A 45 -29.95 18.83 5.07
CA LEU A 45 -28.49 18.81 5.11
C LEU A 45 -27.95 19.60 6.31
N PHE A 46 -27.48 18.88 7.34
CA PHE A 46 -26.90 19.46 8.55
C PHE A 46 -25.70 20.38 8.29
N LEU A 47 -24.85 20.06 7.30
CA LEU A 47 -23.70 20.90 6.96
C LEU A 47 -24.15 22.28 6.47
N VAL A 48 -25.10 22.31 5.53
CA VAL A 48 -25.63 23.57 4.97
C VAL A 48 -26.22 24.44 6.08
N ALA A 49 -27.05 23.83 6.94
CA ALA A 49 -27.62 24.51 8.09
C ALA A 49 -26.55 25.05 9.06
N THR A 50 -25.52 24.25 9.33
CA THR A 50 -24.40 24.63 10.21
C THR A 50 -23.60 25.80 9.64
N LEU A 51 -23.30 25.79 8.35
CA LEU A 51 -22.56 26.86 7.68
C LEU A 51 -23.34 28.18 7.70
N TRP A 52 -24.65 28.13 7.42
CA TRP A 52 -25.52 29.30 7.53
C TRP A 52 -25.61 29.81 8.96
N ALA A 53 -25.83 28.92 9.93
CA ALA A 53 -25.88 29.31 11.34
C ALA A 53 -24.59 29.99 11.80
N ARG A 54 -23.42 29.45 11.43
CA ARG A 54 -22.11 30.05 11.77
C ARG A 54 -21.89 31.39 11.08
N ARG A 55 -22.30 31.53 9.81
CA ARG A 55 -22.26 32.83 9.10
C ARG A 55 -23.11 33.88 9.82
N LEU A 56 -24.36 33.55 10.13
CA LEU A 56 -25.27 34.48 10.81
C LEU A 56 -24.83 34.80 12.24
N ALA A 57 -24.27 33.81 12.94
CA ALA A 57 -23.78 34.01 14.29
C ALA A 57 -22.57 34.97 14.34
N GLY A 58 -21.83 35.14 13.24
CA GLY A 58 -20.68 36.04 13.14
C GLY A 58 -20.99 37.42 12.54
N LEU A 59 -22.26 37.78 12.33
CA LEU A 59 -22.64 39.12 11.89
C LEU A 59 -22.65 40.09 13.08
N ASP A 60 -22.34 41.37 12.84
CA ASP A 60 -22.42 42.41 13.88
C ASP A 60 -23.87 42.76 14.24
N GLU A 61 -24.79 42.63 13.27
CA GLU A 61 -26.21 43.00 13.42
C GLU A 61 -27.13 41.91 12.87
N LEU A 62 -28.37 41.89 13.39
CA LEU A 62 -29.43 41.02 12.92
C LEU A 62 -29.80 41.37 11.47
N PRO A 63 -29.68 40.44 10.50
CA PRO A 63 -30.12 40.69 9.15
C PRO A 63 -31.65 40.83 9.11
N GLY A 64 -32.14 41.79 8.33
CA GLY A 64 -33.57 41.92 8.06
C GLY A 64 -34.16 40.67 7.38
N PRO A 65 -35.46 40.36 7.59
CA PRO A 65 -36.08 39.12 7.11
C PRO A 65 -35.91 38.90 5.60
N ASP A 66 -36.15 39.94 4.80
CA ASP A 66 -36.10 39.86 3.32
C ASP A 66 -34.70 39.58 2.78
N ARG A 67 -33.66 40.04 3.49
CA ARG A 67 -32.26 39.81 3.13
C ARG A 67 -31.88 38.35 3.36
N LEU A 68 -32.24 37.78 4.50
CA LEU A 68 -31.99 36.38 4.83
C LEU A 68 -32.69 35.45 3.81
N ASP A 69 -33.94 35.76 3.52
CA ASP A 69 -34.76 35.08 2.51
C ASP A 69 -34.11 35.13 1.12
N GLY A 70 -33.61 36.30 0.72
CA GLY A 70 -32.89 36.50 -0.53
C GLY A 70 -31.62 35.66 -0.61
N GLU A 71 -30.79 35.69 0.43
CA GLU A 71 -29.53 34.95 0.49
C GLU A 71 -29.74 33.42 0.47
N LEU A 72 -30.75 32.91 1.19
CA LEU A 72 -31.11 31.48 1.20
C LEU A 72 -31.79 30.98 -0.08
N ARG A 73 -32.36 31.88 -0.89
CA ARG A 73 -32.90 31.53 -2.22
C ARG A 73 -31.80 31.20 -3.25
N HIS A 74 -30.61 31.77 -3.09
CA HIS A 74 -29.47 31.50 -3.98
C HIS A 74 -28.82 30.13 -3.76
N GLY A 75 -29.24 29.39 -2.72
CA GLY A 75 -29.02 27.95 -2.57
C GLY A 75 -27.55 27.52 -2.73
N THR A 76 -27.29 26.61 -3.67
CA THR A 76 -25.97 26.01 -3.94
C THR A 76 -24.93 27.01 -4.44
N ALA A 77 -25.32 28.10 -5.09
CA ALA A 77 -24.38 29.13 -5.55
C ALA A 77 -23.65 29.81 -4.38
N VAL A 78 -24.28 29.86 -3.20
CA VAL A 78 -23.72 30.43 -1.97
C VAL A 78 -22.90 29.40 -1.19
N LEU A 79 -23.11 28.10 -1.41
CA LEU A 79 -22.44 27.04 -0.67
C LEU A 79 -20.92 27.11 -0.79
N ASP A 80 -20.40 27.37 -1.99
CA ASP A 80 -18.96 27.49 -2.22
C ASP A 80 -18.37 28.65 -1.39
N SER A 81 -19.04 29.80 -1.38
CA SER A 81 -18.66 30.95 -0.54
C SER A 81 -18.73 30.65 0.96
N LEU A 82 -19.71 29.83 1.39
CA LEU A 82 -19.87 29.45 2.79
C LEU A 82 -18.78 28.50 3.27
N LEU A 83 -18.40 27.54 2.42
CA LEU A 83 -17.28 26.65 2.68
C LEU A 83 -15.98 27.46 2.76
N GLY A 84 -15.75 28.37 1.81
CA GLY A 84 -14.59 29.25 1.82
C GLY A 84 -14.51 30.10 3.10
N ALA A 85 -15.62 30.77 3.46
CA ALA A 85 -15.69 31.59 4.66
C ALA A 85 -15.52 30.77 5.96
N GLU A 86 -15.98 29.52 5.97
CA GLU A 86 -15.75 28.62 7.11
C GLU A 86 -14.27 28.27 7.27
N LEU A 87 -13.56 28.01 6.16
CA LEU A 87 -12.12 27.76 6.19
C LEU A 87 -11.34 29.01 6.62
N ASP A 88 -11.74 30.20 6.15
CA ASP A 88 -11.13 31.48 6.56
C ASP A 88 -11.24 31.73 8.07
N ARG A 89 -12.36 31.31 8.69
CA ARG A 89 -12.58 31.47 10.13
C ARG A 89 -11.68 30.60 10.99
N LEU A 90 -11.17 29.48 10.46
CA LEU A 90 -10.32 28.57 11.23
C LEU A 90 -8.94 29.17 11.52
N ASP A 91 -8.47 30.05 10.64
CA ASP A 91 -7.21 30.76 10.80
C ASP A 91 -7.29 32.15 10.18
N PRO A 92 -7.87 33.12 10.89
CA PRO A 92 -8.03 34.48 10.38
C PRO A 92 -6.69 35.19 10.12
N ALA A 93 -5.61 34.75 10.79
CA ALA A 93 -4.29 35.34 10.65
C ALA A 93 -3.59 34.88 9.36
N GLU A 94 -3.75 33.60 8.99
CA GLU A 94 -3.18 33.04 7.76
C GLU A 94 -4.15 32.09 7.05
N PRO A 95 -5.21 32.59 6.38
CA PRO A 95 -6.24 31.72 5.79
C PRO A 95 -5.73 30.78 4.68
N ALA A 96 -4.57 31.09 4.09
CA ALA A 96 -3.90 30.22 3.13
C ALA A 96 -3.37 28.94 3.78
N ARG A 97 -2.88 29.01 5.04
CA ARG A 97 -2.33 27.87 5.78
C ARG A 97 -3.36 26.78 5.96
N ILE A 98 -4.58 27.12 6.38
CA ILE A 98 -5.71 26.18 6.50
C ILE A 98 -5.99 25.50 5.16
N ARG A 99 -6.13 26.28 4.08
CA ARG A 99 -6.47 25.73 2.76
C ARG A 99 -5.38 24.80 2.24
N ASP A 100 -4.12 25.17 2.40
CA ASP A 100 -3.00 24.39 1.89
C ASP A 100 -2.75 23.12 2.71
N LEU A 101 -2.92 23.17 4.03
CA LEU A 101 -2.80 21.98 4.89
C LEU A 101 -4.02 21.08 4.84
N LEU A 102 -5.24 21.57 4.55
CA LEU A 102 -6.40 20.70 4.37
C LEU A 102 -6.54 20.12 2.96
N ARG A 103 -5.95 20.75 1.93
CA ARG A 103 -6.01 20.26 0.55
C ARG A 103 -5.47 18.83 0.36
N PRO A 104 -4.36 18.42 1.00
CA PRO A 104 -3.92 17.02 1.01
C PRO A 104 -4.98 16.03 1.47
N LEU A 105 -5.78 16.38 2.48
CA LEU A 105 -6.85 15.51 2.97
C LEU A 105 -7.95 15.28 1.93
N ALA A 106 -8.14 16.24 1.01
CA ALA A 106 -9.05 16.09 -0.11
C ALA A 106 -8.50 15.15 -1.20
N LEU A 107 -7.18 15.04 -1.31
CA LEU A 107 -6.50 14.13 -2.25
C LEU A 107 -6.25 12.75 -1.66
N ALA A 108 -6.37 12.61 -0.34
CA ALA A 108 -6.03 11.40 0.40
C ALA A 108 -6.71 10.16 -0.19
N GLN A 109 -5.98 9.06 -0.19
CA GLN A 109 -6.50 7.73 -0.50
C GLN A 109 -6.69 6.97 0.82
N GLY A 110 -7.51 5.92 0.81
CA GLY A 110 -7.81 5.17 2.03
C GLY A 110 -8.68 5.96 3.00
N ASN A 111 -8.45 5.76 4.30
CA ASN A 111 -9.24 6.38 5.38
C ASN A 111 -8.79 7.81 5.70
N GLY A 112 -7.57 8.20 5.35
CA GLY A 112 -7.03 9.54 5.62
C GLY A 112 -5.51 9.63 5.46
N LEU A 113 -4.92 10.74 5.92
CA LEU A 113 -3.47 10.91 5.93
C LEU A 113 -2.87 10.68 7.33
N PRO A 114 -1.74 9.96 7.44
CA PRO A 114 -0.95 9.93 8.66
C PRO A 114 -0.15 11.23 8.82
N GLN A 115 0.15 11.56 10.08
CA GLN A 115 0.96 12.72 10.47
C GLN A 115 2.35 12.32 11.00
N PRO A 116 3.33 13.26 11.02
CA PRO A 116 3.31 14.55 10.32
C PRO A 116 3.87 14.46 8.89
N ARG A 117 4.73 13.47 8.63
CA ARG A 117 5.61 13.41 7.46
C ARG A 117 4.87 13.34 6.13
N VAL A 118 4.01 12.34 5.91
CA VAL A 118 3.24 12.19 4.66
C VAL A 118 2.36 13.40 4.40
N TRP A 119 1.65 13.87 5.43
CA TRP A 119 0.76 15.02 5.29
C TRP A 119 1.52 16.29 4.92
N LEU A 120 2.62 16.62 5.62
CA LEU A 120 3.45 17.78 5.28
C LEU A 120 4.06 17.65 3.88
N ALA A 121 4.55 16.46 3.49
CA ALA A 121 5.08 16.24 2.15
C ALA A 121 4.01 16.52 1.08
N MET A 122 2.78 16.08 1.30
CA MET A 122 1.67 16.37 0.39
C MET A 122 1.26 17.84 0.41
N ALA A 123 1.19 18.49 1.58
CA ALA A 123 0.86 19.91 1.71
C ALA A 123 1.87 20.76 0.94
N ASP A 124 3.15 20.45 1.14
CA ASP A 124 4.25 21.08 0.43
C ASP A 124 4.23 20.79 -1.08
N ALA A 125 3.78 19.61 -1.47
CA ALA A 125 3.60 19.27 -2.86
C ALA A 125 2.47 20.04 -3.51
N VAL A 126 1.43 20.49 -2.79
CA VAL A 126 0.23 21.10 -3.38
C VAL A 126 0.06 22.60 -3.11
N ARG A 127 0.90 23.19 -2.26
CA ARG A 127 0.91 24.63 -2.01
C ARG A 127 1.22 25.44 -3.28
N PRO A 128 0.82 26.71 -3.37
CA PRO A 128 1.19 27.59 -4.49
C PRO A 128 2.72 27.69 -4.64
N PRO A 129 3.28 27.67 -5.86
CA PRO A 129 4.71 27.90 -6.07
C PRO A 129 5.17 29.22 -5.44
N GLY A 130 6.33 29.22 -4.78
CA GLY A 130 6.89 30.40 -4.10
C GLY A 130 6.35 30.68 -2.70
N SER A 131 5.36 29.92 -2.23
CA SER A 131 4.92 29.99 -0.82
C SER A 131 5.90 29.30 0.13
N ARG A 132 5.90 29.75 1.39
CA ARG A 132 6.69 29.17 2.47
C ARG A 132 6.38 27.67 2.64
N GLN A 133 7.36 26.90 3.08
CA GLN A 133 7.13 25.52 3.53
C GLN A 133 6.37 25.54 4.85
N TYR A 134 5.53 24.52 5.04
CA TYR A 134 4.81 24.33 6.29
C TYR A 134 5.62 23.46 7.26
N THR A 135 5.52 23.79 8.54
CA THR A 135 6.21 23.09 9.62
C THR A 135 5.27 22.17 10.39
N GLU A 136 5.81 21.31 11.25
CA GLU A 136 4.98 20.52 12.17
C GLU A 136 4.12 21.38 13.11
N ASP A 137 4.62 22.56 13.48
CA ASP A 137 3.86 23.50 14.32
C ASP A 137 2.68 24.11 13.55
N ASP A 138 2.85 24.40 12.26
CA ASP A 138 1.74 24.82 11.38
C ASP A 138 0.69 23.72 11.26
N LEU A 139 1.12 22.47 11.08
CA LEU A 139 0.20 21.34 11.01
C LEU A 139 -0.56 21.15 12.32
N ARG A 140 0.12 21.23 13.47
CA ARG A 140 -0.52 21.12 14.79
C ARG A 140 -1.55 22.23 15.00
N HIS A 141 -1.20 23.46 14.64
CA HIS A 141 -2.14 24.59 14.68
C HIS A 141 -3.40 24.32 13.84
N VAL A 142 -3.23 23.83 12.61
CA VAL A 142 -4.37 23.50 11.74
C VAL A 142 -5.20 22.35 12.30
N ILE A 143 -4.58 21.31 12.84
CA ILE A 143 -5.30 20.18 13.47
C ILE A 143 -6.13 20.69 14.65
N ASP A 144 -5.55 21.49 15.54
CA ASP A 144 -6.24 22.02 16.71
C ASP A 144 -7.42 22.93 16.32
N ALA A 145 -7.24 23.78 15.31
CA ALA A 145 -8.29 24.66 14.81
C ALA A 145 -9.42 23.90 14.07
N ALA A 146 -9.07 22.86 13.30
CA ALA A 146 -9.99 22.17 12.40
C ALA A 146 -10.72 20.97 13.03
N THR A 147 -10.20 20.41 14.12
CA THR A 147 -10.77 19.22 14.78
C THR A 147 -12.20 19.48 15.26
N GLY A 148 -13.12 18.60 14.90
CA GLY A 148 -14.54 18.73 15.26
C GLY A 148 -15.30 19.80 14.47
N VAL A 149 -14.65 20.43 13.49
CA VAL A 149 -15.25 21.40 12.57
C VAL A 149 -15.24 20.86 11.15
N VAL A 150 -14.04 20.72 10.56
CA VAL A 150 -13.86 20.19 9.21
C VAL A 150 -13.05 18.90 9.18
N LEU A 151 -12.42 18.54 10.31
CA LEU A 151 -11.53 17.40 10.42
C LEU A 151 -12.09 16.31 11.33
N ALA A 152 -11.92 15.06 10.90
CA ALA A 152 -12.21 13.85 11.64
C ALA A 152 -10.95 12.98 11.76
N ARG A 153 -10.90 12.15 12.80
CA ARG A 153 -9.84 11.17 13.04
C ARG A 153 -10.36 9.76 12.76
N ASP A 154 -9.48 8.91 12.26
CA ASP A 154 -9.75 7.50 11.95
C ASP A 154 -8.46 6.68 12.19
N GLY A 155 -8.52 5.37 11.92
CA GLY A 155 -7.38 4.47 11.98
C GLY A 155 -7.09 3.80 10.64
N GLU A 156 -5.82 3.71 10.29
CA GLU A 156 -5.37 2.90 9.15
C GLU A 156 -3.94 2.40 9.37
N PHE A 157 -3.63 1.18 8.94
CA PHE A 157 -2.31 0.56 9.14
C PHE A 157 -1.80 0.58 10.59
N GLY A 158 -2.71 0.60 11.57
CA GLY A 158 -2.37 0.69 13.00
C GLY A 158 -1.93 2.08 13.48
N THR A 159 -2.10 3.12 12.66
CA THR A 159 -1.82 4.52 13.02
C THR A 159 -3.07 5.39 12.95
N GLU A 160 -3.08 6.49 13.71
CA GLU A 160 -4.12 7.50 13.59
C GLU A 160 -3.96 8.27 12.28
N VAL A 161 -5.04 8.35 11.52
CA VAL A 161 -5.11 9.11 10.26
C VAL A 161 -6.18 10.19 10.36
N HIS A 162 -6.00 11.24 9.56
CA HIS A 162 -6.87 12.41 9.56
C HIS A 162 -7.57 12.52 8.21
N ARG A 163 -8.84 12.93 8.22
CA ARG A 163 -9.63 13.11 7.00
C ARG A 163 -10.60 14.28 7.12
N LEU A 164 -11.09 14.75 5.99
CA LEU A 164 -12.18 15.73 5.98
C LEU A 164 -13.46 15.08 6.49
N HIS A 165 -14.13 15.74 7.44
CA HIS A 165 -15.39 15.28 8.01
C HIS A 165 -16.52 15.24 6.97
N HIS A 166 -16.46 16.10 5.94
CA HIS A 166 -17.47 16.13 4.87
C HIS A 166 -16.84 16.27 3.47
N PRO A 167 -17.27 15.47 2.47
CA PRO A 167 -16.73 15.50 1.11
C PRO A 167 -16.79 16.86 0.41
N SER A 168 -17.79 17.68 0.71
CA SER A 168 -17.96 19.02 0.10
C SER A 168 -16.76 19.95 0.30
N PHE A 169 -16.05 19.86 1.44
CA PHE A 169 -14.81 20.61 1.64
C PHE A 169 -13.73 20.15 0.67
N GLY A 170 -13.67 18.85 0.38
CA GLY A 170 -12.74 18.29 -0.60
C GLY A 170 -13.02 18.84 -1.99
N THR A 171 -14.28 18.78 -2.44
CA THR A 171 -14.69 19.35 -3.73
C THR A 171 -14.33 20.84 -3.85
N HIS A 172 -14.59 21.63 -2.79
CA HIS A 172 -14.24 23.04 -2.73
C HIS A 172 -12.71 23.29 -2.83
N LEU A 173 -11.90 22.50 -2.12
CA LEU A 173 -10.45 22.67 -2.08
C LEU A 173 -9.75 22.30 -3.39
N LEU A 174 -10.29 21.32 -4.11
CA LEU A 174 -9.66 20.72 -5.29
C LEU A 174 -9.97 21.48 -6.59
N GLY A 175 -11.19 22.00 -6.75
CA GLY A 175 -11.63 22.60 -8.00
C GLY A 175 -11.77 21.56 -9.12
N ASP A 176 -11.48 21.95 -10.36
CA ASP A 176 -11.71 21.11 -11.55
C ASP A 176 -10.79 19.87 -11.66
N GLU A 177 -11.18 18.94 -12.52
CA GLU A 177 -10.49 17.66 -12.76
C GLU A 177 -9.07 17.85 -13.33
N ALA A 178 -8.84 18.85 -14.17
CA ALA A 178 -7.51 19.11 -14.74
C ALA A 178 -6.53 19.58 -13.66
N ARG A 179 -7.00 20.40 -12.71
CA ARG A 179 -6.26 20.81 -11.53
C ARG A 179 -6.00 19.61 -10.62
N GLN A 180 -7.00 18.77 -10.37
CA GLN A 180 -6.85 17.56 -9.57
C GLN A 180 -5.76 16.63 -10.12
N ARG A 181 -5.76 16.35 -11.43
CA ARG A 181 -4.69 15.57 -12.09
C ARG A 181 -3.30 16.17 -11.83
N ARG A 182 -3.16 17.49 -11.97
CA ARG A 182 -1.88 18.19 -11.68
C ARG A 182 -1.46 18.07 -10.22
N LEU A 183 -2.41 18.14 -9.28
CA LEU A 183 -2.14 17.98 -7.85
C LEU A 183 -1.70 16.55 -7.52
N HIS A 184 -2.41 15.53 -8.05
CA HIS A 184 -2.01 14.14 -7.91
C HIS A 184 -0.62 13.86 -8.48
N ARG A 185 -0.26 14.48 -9.61
CA ARG A 185 1.09 14.38 -10.16
C ARG A 185 2.16 14.92 -9.20
N ARG A 186 1.92 16.11 -8.63
CA ARG A 186 2.84 16.72 -7.67
C ARG A 186 2.97 15.87 -6.40
N VAL A 187 1.86 15.33 -5.91
CA VAL A 187 1.83 14.41 -4.77
C VAL A 187 2.61 13.13 -5.07
N ALA A 188 2.35 12.47 -6.21
CA ALA A 188 3.02 11.22 -6.58
C ALA A 188 4.55 11.38 -6.66
N LEU A 189 5.03 12.54 -7.11
CA LEU A 189 6.45 12.88 -7.12
C LEU A 189 7.01 13.15 -5.71
N ALA A 190 6.26 13.85 -4.87
CA ALA A 190 6.68 14.21 -3.51
C ALA A 190 6.68 13.04 -2.53
N LEU A 191 5.83 12.02 -2.77
CA LEU A 191 5.80 10.80 -1.96
C LEU A 191 6.91 9.81 -2.32
N ARG A 192 7.71 10.06 -3.37
CA ARG A 192 8.88 9.22 -3.64
C ARG A 192 9.90 9.43 -2.53
N PRO A 193 10.50 8.34 -2.00
CA PRO A 193 11.60 8.45 -1.07
C PRO A 193 12.70 9.35 -1.66
N PRO A 194 13.30 10.25 -0.87
CA PRO A 194 14.48 10.99 -1.32
C PRO A 194 15.60 10.01 -1.69
N ARG A 195 16.55 10.43 -2.53
CA ARG A 195 17.65 9.54 -3.01
C ARG A 195 18.49 8.90 -1.90
N SER A 196 18.45 9.44 -0.69
CA SER A 196 19.12 8.92 0.51
C SER A 196 18.32 7.84 1.25
N GLU A 197 17.05 7.66 0.92
CA GLU A 197 16.13 6.69 1.53
C GLU A 197 15.64 5.69 0.47
N ASP A 198 15.36 4.46 0.91
CA ASP A 198 14.86 3.39 0.03
C ASP A 198 13.35 3.21 0.22
N TRP A 199 12.66 2.62 -0.76
CA TRP A 199 11.27 2.20 -0.64
C TRP A 199 11.06 1.21 0.51
N ALA A 200 12.11 0.52 0.96
CA ALA A 200 12.13 -0.29 2.18
C ALA A 200 11.81 0.49 3.47
N SER A 201 12.14 1.78 3.52
CA SER A 201 11.86 2.66 4.66
C SER A 201 10.63 3.55 4.46
N ALA A 202 9.92 3.41 3.33
CA ALA A 202 8.75 4.22 3.06
C ALA A 202 7.64 3.98 4.09
N GLU A 203 6.91 5.04 4.46
CA GLU A 203 5.76 4.92 5.35
C GLU A 203 4.67 4.04 4.73
N PRO A 204 3.85 3.34 5.55
CA PRO A 204 2.82 2.42 5.04
C PRO A 204 1.87 3.06 4.03
N TYR A 205 1.44 4.31 4.27
CA TYR A 205 0.60 5.05 3.33
C TYR A 205 1.26 5.21 1.96
N VAL A 206 2.57 5.52 1.92
CA VAL A 206 3.33 5.70 0.68
C VAL A 206 3.41 4.40 -0.10
N ALA A 207 3.82 3.31 0.56
CA ALA A 207 3.92 1.99 -0.06
C ALA A 207 2.56 1.49 -0.59
N HIS A 208 1.46 1.88 0.06
CA HIS A 208 0.12 1.48 -0.33
C HIS A 208 -0.50 2.36 -1.43
N TYR A 209 -0.36 3.69 -1.35
CA TYR A 209 -1.14 4.64 -2.14
C TYR A 209 -0.35 5.49 -3.15
N ALA A 210 0.98 5.40 -3.21
CA ALA A 210 1.76 6.13 -4.22
C ALA A 210 1.32 5.76 -5.66
N ALA A 211 1.02 4.48 -5.93
CA ALA A 211 0.50 4.03 -7.23
C ALA A 211 -0.85 4.65 -7.57
N ALA A 212 -1.76 4.76 -6.59
CA ALA A 212 -3.08 5.36 -6.80
C ALA A 212 -2.97 6.83 -7.18
N HIS A 213 -2.11 7.60 -6.50
CA HIS A 213 -1.85 8.99 -6.88
C HIS A 213 -1.22 9.10 -8.28
N ALA A 214 -0.28 8.21 -8.62
CA ALA A 214 0.33 8.20 -9.95
C ALA A 214 -0.69 7.87 -11.05
N ALA A 215 -1.60 6.92 -10.80
CA ALA A 215 -2.68 6.59 -11.72
C ALA A 215 -3.67 7.76 -11.89
N LEU A 216 -4.08 8.41 -10.80
CA LEU A 216 -4.95 9.59 -10.83
C LEU A 216 -4.29 10.80 -11.50
N ALA A 217 -2.96 10.87 -11.52
CA ALA A 217 -2.20 11.85 -12.28
C ALA A 217 -2.18 11.56 -13.79
N GLY A 218 -2.41 10.30 -14.18
CA GLY A 218 -2.44 9.80 -15.54
C GLY A 218 -1.32 8.80 -15.85
N ASP A 219 -1.56 8.03 -16.91
CA ASP A 219 -0.76 6.91 -17.40
C ASP A 219 0.75 7.12 -17.39
N ALA A 220 1.24 8.25 -17.91
CA ALA A 220 2.66 8.54 -17.98
C ALA A 220 3.32 8.60 -16.58
N THR A 221 2.60 9.09 -15.56
CA THR A 221 3.11 9.17 -14.19
C THR A 221 3.14 7.78 -13.54
N LEU A 222 2.13 6.96 -13.80
CA LEU A 222 2.09 5.57 -13.34
C LEU A 222 3.20 4.73 -14.01
N ASP A 223 3.44 4.89 -15.30
CA ASP A 223 4.52 4.21 -16.01
C ASP A 223 5.90 4.60 -15.48
N GLU A 224 6.10 5.90 -15.19
CA GLU A 224 7.35 6.38 -14.60
C GLU A 224 7.60 5.75 -13.24
N LEU A 225 6.56 5.68 -12.38
CA LEU A 225 6.67 5.09 -11.05
C LEU A 225 6.88 3.57 -11.10
N THR A 226 6.14 2.86 -11.96
CA THR A 226 6.23 1.40 -12.10
C THR A 226 7.47 0.93 -12.85
N SER A 227 8.20 1.85 -13.50
CA SER A 227 9.52 1.57 -14.07
C SER A 227 10.60 1.45 -12.99
N ASP A 228 10.33 1.89 -11.76
CA ASP A 228 11.17 1.65 -10.60
C ASP A 228 10.81 0.29 -9.97
N TYR A 229 11.71 -0.70 -10.14
CA TYR A 229 11.50 -2.02 -9.55
C TYR A 229 11.62 -2.04 -8.02
N HIS A 230 12.35 -1.09 -7.41
CA HIS A 230 12.38 -0.96 -5.96
C HIS A 230 10.99 -0.54 -5.46
N PHE A 231 10.33 0.38 -6.15
CA PHE A 231 8.92 0.68 -5.87
C PHE A 231 8.03 -0.56 -6.03
N ALA A 232 8.10 -1.23 -7.19
CA ALA A 232 7.21 -2.35 -7.50
C ALA A 232 7.27 -3.48 -6.45
N VAL A 233 8.46 -3.81 -5.96
CA VAL A 233 8.65 -4.84 -4.92
C VAL A 233 8.05 -4.44 -3.58
N HIS A 234 8.03 -3.16 -3.25
CA HIS A 234 7.53 -2.64 -1.99
C HIS A 234 6.06 -2.21 -2.04
N ALA A 235 5.51 -2.00 -3.24
CA ALA A 235 4.13 -1.59 -3.43
C ALA A 235 3.13 -2.61 -2.89
N SER A 236 1.96 -2.12 -2.49
CA SER A 236 0.80 -2.97 -2.18
C SER A 236 0.29 -3.66 -3.45
N PRO A 237 0.28 -5.00 -3.52
CA PRO A 237 -0.27 -5.73 -4.66
C PRO A 237 -1.76 -5.47 -4.86
N ASP A 238 -2.50 -5.24 -3.77
CA ASP A 238 -3.95 -5.00 -3.81
C ASP A 238 -4.31 -3.67 -4.47
N VAL A 239 -3.39 -2.70 -4.46
CA VAL A 239 -3.57 -1.41 -5.14
C VAL A 239 -2.90 -1.41 -6.50
N LEU A 240 -1.66 -1.91 -6.61
CA LEU A 240 -0.90 -1.77 -7.85
C LEU A 240 -1.41 -2.71 -8.95
N GLU A 241 -1.79 -3.95 -8.64
CA GLU A 241 -2.22 -4.93 -9.66
C GLU A 241 -3.41 -4.42 -10.49
N PRO A 242 -4.54 -3.96 -9.90
CA PRO A 242 -5.66 -3.45 -10.71
C PRO A 242 -5.27 -2.28 -11.61
N LEU A 243 -4.33 -1.43 -11.19
CA LEU A 243 -3.89 -0.26 -11.93
C LEU A 243 -3.01 -0.63 -13.13
N VAL A 244 -2.20 -1.69 -13.02
CA VAL A 244 -1.35 -2.17 -14.13
C VAL A 244 -2.06 -3.18 -15.03
N ALA A 245 -3.09 -3.87 -14.54
CA ALA A 245 -3.87 -4.84 -15.31
C ALA A 245 -4.57 -4.23 -16.54
N THR A 246 -4.87 -2.94 -16.50
CA THR A 246 -5.41 -2.20 -17.65
C THR A 246 -4.36 -1.93 -18.74
N ARG A 247 -3.07 -2.25 -18.48
CA ARG A 247 -1.90 -1.87 -19.29
C ARG A 247 -1.08 -3.05 -19.81
N LEU A 248 -1.59 -4.28 -19.68
CA LEU A 248 -0.84 -5.50 -20.01
C LEU A 248 -0.36 -5.53 -21.48
N ALA A 249 -1.10 -4.91 -22.41
CA ALA A 249 -0.75 -4.86 -23.83
C ALA A 249 0.23 -3.73 -24.19
N VAL A 250 0.48 -2.79 -23.27
CA VAL A 250 1.23 -1.54 -23.57
C VAL A 250 2.72 -1.72 -23.31
N ALA A 251 3.10 -2.46 -22.26
CA ALA A 251 4.50 -2.64 -21.89
C ALA A 251 4.73 -3.98 -21.16
N PRO A 252 5.94 -4.57 -21.28
CA PRO A 252 6.26 -5.83 -20.62
C PRO A 252 6.28 -5.74 -19.10
N ARG A 253 6.52 -4.55 -18.51
CA ARG A 253 6.62 -4.36 -17.06
C ARG A 253 5.27 -4.52 -16.32
N PRO A 254 4.17 -3.86 -16.74
CA PRO A 254 2.82 -4.18 -16.25
C PRO A 254 2.47 -5.67 -16.30
N ALA A 255 2.79 -6.33 -17.42
CA ALA A 255 2.55 -7.76 -17.59
C ALA A 255 3.38 -8.61 -16.62
N LEU A 256 4.65 -8.26 -16.40
CA LEU A 256 5.51 -8.92 -15.42
C LEU A 256 4.94 -8.75 -14.00
N TYR A 257 4.54 -7.53 -13.62
CA TYR A 257 3.98 -7.29 -12.29
C TYR A 257 2.69 -8.10 -12.06
N ALA A 258 1.78 -8.10 -13.03
CA ALA A 258 0.53 -8.86 -12.93
C ALA A 258 0.77 -10.37 -12.73
N GLN A 259 1.82 -10.94 -13.32
CA GLN A 259 2.16 -12.36 -13.12
C GLN A 259 2.69 -12.69 -11.71
N VAL A 260 3.24 -11.70 -11.00
CA VAL A 260 3.85 -11.90 -9.67
C VAL A 260 3.01 -11.34 -8.52
N ALA A 261 1.96 -10.58 -8.79
CA ALA A 261 1.15 -9.90 -7.77
C ALA A 261 0.57 -10.86 -6.72
N ASP A 262 0.03 -12.01 -7.15
CA ASP A 262 -0.49 -13.03 -6.23
C ASP A 262 0.62 -13.63 -5.33
N HIS A 263 1.82 -13.82 -5.87
CA HIS A 263 2.97 -14.25 -5.08
C HIS A 263 3.40 -13.19 -4.07
N PHE A 264 3.32 -11.91 -4.42
CA PHE A 264 3.66 -10.81 -3.51
C PHE A 264 2.70 -10.72 -2.33
N ARG A 265 1.43 -11.11 -2.51
CA ARG A 265 0.45 -11.21 -1.41
C ARG A 265 0.81 -12.31 -0.43
N THR A 266 1.22 -13.47 -0.94
CA THR A 266 1.57 -14.64 -0.12
C THR A 266 2.97 -14.55 0.49
N HIS A 267 3.86 -13.78 -0.13
CA HIS A 267 5.25 -13.60 0.30
C HIS A 267 5.57 -12.10 0.44
N PRO A 268 5.24 -11.48 1.59
CA PRO A 268 5.40 -10.03 1.78
C PRO A 268 6.86 -9.59 1.95
N ALA A 269 7.79 -10.51 2.23
CA ALA A 269 9.19 -10.19 2.44
C ALA A 269 9.85 -9.70 1.13
N PRO A 270 10.53 -8.54 1.12
CA PRO A 270 11.15 -7.97 -0.09
C PRO A 270 12.09 -8.95 -0.80
N ALA A 271 12.90 -9.70 -0.06
CA ALA A 271 13.81 -10.70 -0.62
C ALA A 271 13.06 -11.76 -1.47
N ALA A 272 11.92 -12.27 -0.97
CA ALA A 272 11.10 -13.24 -1.68
C ALA A 272 10.44 -12.62 -2.93
N ARG A 273 9.97 -11.37 -2.82
CA ARG A 273 9.38 -10.62 -3.93
C ARG A 273 10.39 -10.36 -5.05
N TRP A 274 11.61 -9.94 -4.71
CA TRP A 274 12.71 -9.80 -5.66
C TRP A 274 13.02 -11.12 -6.37
N ALA A 275 13.08 -12.21 -5.61
CA ALA A 275 13.34 -13.54 -6.14
C ALA A 275 12.27 -13.94 -7.18
N VAL A 276 10.98 -13.82 -6.83
CA VAL A 276 9.87 -14.16 -7.74
C VAL A 276 9.83 -13.25 -8.96
N LEU A 277 10.05 -11.94 -8.79
CA LEU A 277 10.09 -10.98 -9.89
C LEU A 277 11.16 -11.36 -10.92
N ARG A 278 12.40 -11.63 -10.46
CA ARG A 278 13.52 -12.00 -11.33
C ARG A 278 13.30 -13.36 -11.99
N ALA A 279 12.87 -14.37 -11.23
CA ALA A 279 12.60 -15.71 -11.77
C ALA A 279 11.54 -15.66 -12.88
N THR A 280 10.48 -14.87 -12.68
CA THR A 280 9.40 -14.67 -13.66
C THR A 280 9.91 -13.96 -14.91
N ALA A 281 10.70 -12.90 -14.74
CA ALA A 281 11.31 -12.19 -15.85
C ALA A 281 12.23 -13.09 -16.68
N LEU A 282 13.08 -13.88 -16.03
CA LEU A 282 14.03 -14.80 -16.69
C LEU A 282 13.33 -15.85 -17.55
N ALA A 283 12.21 -16.41 -17.09
CA ALA A 283 11.58 -17.54 -17.76
C ALA A 283 10.49 -17.15 -18.76
N VAL A 284 9.84 -16.00 -18.59
CA VAL A 284 8.69 -15.60 -19.43
C VAL A 284 9.01 -14.43 -20.36
N PHE A 285 9.91 -13.52 -19.96
CA PHE A 285 10.14 -12.26 -20.67
C PHE A 285 11.45 -12.26 -21.47
N PRO A 286 11.60 -11.37 -22.47
CA PRO A 286 12.86 -11.16 -23.17
C PRO A 286 14.00 -10.75 -22.22
N ALA A 287 15.24 -11.09 -22.58
CA ALA A 287 16.42 -10.86 -21.74
C ALA A 287 16.62 -9.38 -21.37
N GLU A 288 16.17 -8.46 -22.23
CA GLU A 288 16.23 -7.01 -22.03
C GLU A 288 15.40 -6.57 -20.80
N VAL A 289 14.27 -7.25 -20.53
CA VAL A 289 13.46 -6.98 -19.35
C VAL A 289 14.23 -7.35 -18.09
N LEU A 290 14.87 -8.53 -18.08
CA LEU A 290 15.68 -9.02 -16.96
C LEU A 290 16.91 -8.15 -16.70
N GLN A 291 17.60 -7.69 -17.75
CA GLN A 291 18.76 -6.81 -17.64
C GLN A 291 18.44 -5.49 -16.93
N GLY A 292 17.20 -5.01 -17.05
CA GLY A 292 16.73 -3.82 -16.35
C GLY A 292 16.34 -4.04 -14.89
N ILE A 293 16.22 -5.28 -14.41
CA ILE A 293 15.83 -5.58 -13.03
C ILE A 293 17.09 -5.61 -12.15
N PRO A 294 17.13 -4.86 -11.03
CA PRO A 294 18.19 -4.94 -10.05
C PRO A 294 18.39 -6.36 -9.51
N ARG A 295 19.63 -6.70 -9.15
CA ARG A 295 19.97 -7.94 -8.44
C ARG A 295 20.40 -7.58 -7.02
N PRO A 296 19.45 -7.50 -6.07
CA PRO A 296 19.79 -7.15 -4.70
C PRO A 296 20.50 -8.34 -4.02
N PRO A 297 21.40 -8.08 -3.06
CA PRO A 297 22.26 -9.10 -2.46
C PRO A 297 21.50 -10.22 -1.74
N GLU A 298 20.25 -9.99 -1.39
CA GLU A 298 19.35 -10.96 -0.76
C GLU A 298 18.91 -12.08 -1.72
N VAL A 299 19.06 -11.89 -3.05
CA VAL A 299 18.80 -12.94 -4.04
C VAL A 299 20.03 -13.84 -4.14
N PHE A 300 19.95 -15.00 -3.48
CA PHE A 300 21.07 -15.92 -3.26
C PHE A 300 21.41 -16.86 -4.44
N TRP A 301 20.70 -16.77 -5.56
CA TRP A 301 20.93 -17.64 -6.73
C TRP A 301 21.55 -16.86 -7.89
N ASP A 302 22.25 -17.58 -8.77
CA ASP A 302 22.72 -17.07 -10.06
C ASP A 302 21.73 -17.42 -11.17
N ASP A 303 21.52 -16.47 -12.09
CA ASP A 303 20.71 -16.68 -13.28
C ASP A 303 21.54 -17.52 -14.28
N VAL A 304 21.22 -18.81 -14.41
CA VAL A 304 21.94 -19.73 -15.31
C VAL A 304 21.04 -20.09 -16.50
N TRP A 305 21.54 -19.87 -17.72
CA TRP A 305 20.86 -20.30 -18.93
C TRP A 305 20.99 -21.81 -19.11
N SER A 306 19.89 -22.48 -19.45
CA SER A 306 19.85 -23.90 -19.78
C SER A 306 19.09 -24.11 -21.08
N SER A 307 19.50 -25.12 -21.86
CA SER A 307 18.80 -25.57 -23.06
C SER A 307 17.63 -26.52 -22.75
N ALA A 308 17.27 -26.67 -21.47
CA ALA A 308 16.13 -27.46 -21.04
C ALA A 308 14.80 -26.85 -21.54
N ASP A 309 13.82 -27.71 -21.84
CA ASP A 309 12.48 -27.26 -22.19
C ASP A 309 11.90 -26.35 -21.11
N ARG A 310 11.22 -25.27 -21.52
CA ARG A 310 10.56 -24.33 -20.61
C ARG A 310 9.46 -25.06 -19.84
N LEU A 311 9.74 -25.44 -18.59
CA LEU A 311 8.71 -25.90 -17.66
C LEU A 311 7.82 -24.70 -17.25
N PRO A 312 6.53 -24.93 -16.95
CA PRO A 312 5.66 -23.87 -16.45
C PRO A 312 6.25 -23.27 -15.17
N LEU A 313 6.30 -21.94 -15.13
CA LEU A 313 6.99 -21.13 -14.13
C LEU A 313 6.56 -21.41 -12.68
N GLN A 314 5.30 -21.76 -12.49
CA GLN A 314 4.69 -21.88 -11.17
C GLN A 314 4.29 -23.33 -10.94
N ARG A 315 5.27 -24.11 -10.45
CA ARG A 315 4.98 -25.30 -9.67
C ARG A 315 5.58 -25.10 -8.30
N SER A 316 4.72 -24.86 -7.32
CA SER A 316 5.09 -24.87 -5.92
C SER A 316 4.92 -26.29 -5.39
N TRP A 317 5.97 -26.80 -4.77
CA TRP A 317 5.91 -28.05 -4.02
C TRP A 317 5.96 -27.75 -2.52
N PRO A 318 5.23 -28.51 -1.69
CA PRO A 318 5.30 -28.33 -0.25
C PRO A 318 6.75 -28.41 0.24
N ALA A 319 7.22 -27.38 0.94
CA ALA A 319 8.57 -27.42 1.48
C ALA A 319 8.71 -28.59 2.47
N PRO A 320 9.88 -29.26 2.52
CA PRO A 320 10.20 -30.18 3.61
C PRO A 320 10.13 -29.45 4.96
N MET A 321 9.98 -30.19 6.06
CA MET A 321 9.95 -29.63 7.41
C MET A 321 11.14 -28.69 7.62
N GLY A 322 10.92 -27.48 8.13
CA GLY A 322 11.98 -26.48 8.32
C GLY A 322 12.41 -25.71 7.06
N GLY A 323 11.71 -25.87 5.93
CA GLY A 323 11.95 -25.15 4.68
C GLY A 323 12.82 -25.92 3.68
N ALA A 324 12.77 -25.53 2.39
CA ALA A 324 13.64 -26.08 1.35
C ALA A 324 15.03 -25.40 1.43
N LEU A 325 15.94 -25.97 2.21
CA LEU A 325 17.25 -25.39 2.49
C LEU A 325 18.32 -25.80 1.46
N ALA A 326 18.10 -26.90 0.76
CA ALA A 326 18.91 -27.32 -0.38
C ALA A 326 18.03 -28.03 -1.41
N VAL A 327 18.30 -27.79 -2.69
CA VAL A 327 17.54 -28.37 -3.81
C VAL A 327 18.50 -29.01 -4.80
N HIS A 328 18.09 -30.14 -5.37
CA HIS A 328 18.81 -30.80 -6.45
C HIS A 328 17.81 -31.26 -7.52
N TRP A 329 18.15 -31.04 -8.78
CA TRP A 329 17.35 -31.50 -9.92
C TRP A 329 18.11 -32.59 -10.68
N GLU A 330 17.49 -33.76 -10.79
CA GLU A 330 17.96 -34.89 -11.61
C GLU A 330 17.32 -34.75 -13.00
N GLY A 331 18.10 -34.34 -14.00
CA GLY A 331 17.65 -34.30 -15.38
C GLY A 331 17.37 -35.72 -15.90
N GLY A 332 16.17 -35.95 -16.43
CA GLY A 332 15.81 -37.26 -16.98
C GLY A 332 16.50 -37.51 -18.33
N GLN A 333 17.59 -38.27 -18.34
CA GLN A 333 18.11 -38.86 -19.59
C GLN A 333 17.26 -40.07 -20.00
N GLY A 334 16.05 -39.81 -20.46
CA GLY A 334 15.26 -40.80 -21.19
C GLY A 334 15.83 -40.96 -22.60
N ARG A 335 16.04 -42.21 -23.05
CA ARG A 335 16.47 -42.54 -24.43
C ARG A 335 15.49 -42.10 -25.52
N GLU A 336 14.33 -41.59 -25.13
CA GLU A 336 13.29 -41.02 -25.99
C GLU A 336 12.68 -39.78 -25.30
N GLY A 337 13.42 -38.67 -25.24
CA GLY A 337 12.89 -37.28 -25.15
C GLY A 337 11.96 -36.85 -23.99
N HIS A 338 11.48 -37.73 -23.11
CA HIS A 338 10.36 -37.45 -22.19
C HIS A 338 10.56 -38.04 -20.78
N GLY A 339 11.80 -38.10 -20.28
CA GLY A 339 12.04 -38.44 -18.89
C GLY A 339 11.69 -37.27 -17.96
N GLU A 340 10.58 -37.34 -17.23
CA GLU A 340 10.27 -36.38 -16.16
C GLU A 340 11.39 -36.41 -15.11
N GLY A 341 12.23 -35.37 -15.10
CA GLY A 341 13.27 -35.22 -14.08
C GLY A 341 12.70 -35.19 -12.67
N LEU A 342 13.51 -35.59 -11.68
CA LEU A 342 13.12 -35.53 -10.27
C LEU A 342 13.68 -34.28 -9.62
N ILE A 343 12.84 -33.59 -8.84
CA ILE A 343 13.25 -32.46 -8.00
C ILE A 343 13.31 -32.95 -6.58
N HIS A 344 14.45 -32.75 -5.92
CA HIS A 344 14.66 -33.12 -4.53
C HIS A 344 14.87 -31.86 -3.71
N ALA A 345 14.18 -31.72 -2.57
CA ALA A 345 14.41 -30.65 -1.61
C ALA A 345 14.69 -31.23 -0.22
N ALA A 346 15.72 -30.72 0.45
CA ALA A 346 16.11 -31.09 1.79
C ALA A 346 15.79 -29.95 2.78
N GLY A 347 15.24 -30.30 3.93
CA GLY A 347 14.93 -29.35 5.03
C GLY A 347 15.61 -29.72 6.35
N ALA A 348 14.91 -29.56 7.46
CA ALA A 348 15.31 -30.04 8.77
C ALA A 348 14.92 -31.53 8.91
N GLY A 349 15.90 -32.41 8.75
CA GLY A 349 15.69 -33.84 8.99
C GLY A 349 14.92 -34.60 7.92
N VAL A 350 14.47 -33.99 6.83
CA VAL A 350 13.73 -34.68 5.77
C VAL A 350 14.14 -34.23 4.38
N ILE A 351 14.17 -35.18 3.44
CA ILE A 351 14.28 -34.92 2.00
C ILE A 351 12.98 -35.35 1.35
N ARG A 352 12.37 -34.47 0.56
CA ARG A 352 11.22 -34.79 -0.28
C ARG A 352 11.60 -34.74 -1.75
N SER A 353 10.96 -35.57 -2.55
CA SER A 353 11.23 -35.72 -3.99
C SER A 353 9.94 -35.69 -4.77
N TRP A 354 9.89 -34.92 -5.83
CA TRP A 354 8.74 -34.77 -6.71
C TRP A 354 9.12 -35.08 -8.15
N THR A 355 8.17 -35.59 -8.93
CA THR A 355 8.27 -35.53 -10.38
C THR A 355 8.17 -34.08 -10.83
N ALA A 356 8.67 -33.80 -12.04
CA ALA A 356 8.39 -32.54 -12.71
C ALA A 356 6.87 -32.22 -12.68
N GLY A 357 6.02 -33.23 -12.85
CA GLY A 357 4.55 -33.15 -12.83
C GLY A 357 3.88 -32.77 -11.51
N GLY A 358 4.59 -32.66 -10.38
CA GLY A 358 3.97 -32.30 -9.09
C GLY A 358 3.79 -33.47 -8.12
N GLN A 359 3.91 -34.70 -8.60
CA GLN A 359 3.63 -35.88 -7.79
C GLN A 359 4.78 -36.13 -6.82
N GLU A 360 4.49 -36.16 -5.52
CA GLU A 360 5.48 -36.58 -4.53
C GLU A 360 5.79 -38.07 -4.75
N VAL A 361 7.03 -38.36 -5.13
CA VAL A 361 7.51 -39.72 -5.38
C VAL A 361 8.03 -40.34 -4.11
N ARG A 362 8.68 -39.53 -3.25
CA ARG A 362 9.37 -40.05 -2.07
C ARG A 362 9.67 -39.00 -1.01
N GLY A 363 9.23 -39.26 0.22
CA GLY A 363 9.80 -38.68 1.44
C GLY A 363 10.87 -39.60 2.03
N ARG A 364 11.99 -39.02 2.47
CA ARG A 364 13.05 -39.72 3.22
C ARG A 364 13.31 -38.98 4.51
N ASP A 365 13.08 -39.65 5.63
CA ASP A 365 13.58 -39.20 6.91
C ASP A 365 15.10 -39.36 6.94
N THR A 366 15.80 -38.26 7.19
CA THR A 366 17.25 -38.25 7.38
C THR A 366 17.65 -38.43 8.84
N GLY A 367 16.65 -38.59 9.72
CA GLY A 367 16.76 -38.87 11.14
C GLY A 367 17.31 -37.70 11.96
N PRO A 368 17.10 -37.70 13.29
CA PRO A 368 18.01 -37.04 14.20
C PRO A 368 19.35 -37.78 14.13
N ALA A 369 20.43 -37.09 13.78
CA ALA A 369 21.71 -37.75 13.48
C ALA A 369 22.45 -38.25 14.72
N GLY A 370 21.93 -39.24 15.45
CA GLY A 370 22.48 -39.57 16.77
C GLY A 370 22.49 -38.39 17.77
N TRP A 371 21.86 -37.26 17.43
CA TRP A 371 21.73 -36.03 18.21
C TRP A 371 20.28 -35.83 18.64
N THR A 372 20.03 -35.04 19.68
CA THR A 372 18.67 -34.79 20.18
C THR A 372 17.79 -33.96 19.22
N THR A 373 18.36 -33.32 18.19
CA THR A 373 17.63 -32.52 17.20
C THR A 373 18.11 -32.75 15.77
N ALA A 374 17.17 -32.67 14.81
CA ALA A 374 17.47 -32.81 13.38
C ALA A 374 18.23 -31.60 12.83
N GLY A 375 19.34 -31.85 12.13
CA GLY A 375 20.15 -30.80 11.51
C GLY A 375 19.46 -30.12 10.32
N ARG A 376 19.67 -28.81 10.19
CA ARG A 376 19.29 -28.03 9.00
C ARG A 376 20.23 -28.36 7.84
N GLN A 377 19.73 -29.05 6.81
CA GLN A 377 20.56 -29.40 5.66
C GLN A 377 21.00 -28.14 4.90
N ARG A 378 22.22 -28.15 4.35
CA ARG A 378 22.84 -27.04 3.61
C ARG A 378 23.21 -27.41 2.18
N GLY A 379 23.24 -28.70 1.86
CA GLY A 379 23.53 -29.18 0.52
C GLY A 379 22.85 -30.51 0.24
N LEU A 380 22.56 -30.75 -1.03
CA LEU A 380 21.90 -31.96 -1.53
C LEU A 380 22.48 -32.28 -2.90
N ALA A 381 22.86 -33.54 -3.11
CA ALA A 381 23.28 -34.06 -4.40
C ALA A 381 22.72 -35.46 -4.61
N VAL A 382 22.35 -35.78 -5.85
CA VAL A 382 21.93 -37.13 -6.24
C VAL A 382 22.84 -37.58 -7.38
N ALA A 383 23.28 -38.84 -7.30
CA ALA A 383 24.08 -39.47 -8.34
C ALA A 383 23.53 -40.87 -8.64
N GLU A 384 23.52 -41.22 -9.93
CA GLU A 384 23.20 -42.57 -10.39
C GLU A 384 24.49 -43.30 -10.79
N GLY A 385 24.76 -44.43 -10.14
CA GLY A 385 25.88 -45.29 -10.49
C GLY A 385 25.52 -46.25 -11.64
N GLY A 386 26.53 -46.78 -12.33
CA GLY A 386 26.42 -47.63 -13.54
C GLY A 386 25.65 -48.96 -13.43
N ALA A 387 24.92 -49.19 -12.33
CA ALA A 387 24.02 -50.33 -12.12
C ALA A 387 22.59 -49.90 -11.74
N GLY A 388 22.18 -48.67 -12.07
CA GLY A 388 20.86 -48.11 -11.70
C GLY A 388 20.71 -47.86 -10.20
N ARG A 389 21.82 -47.85 -9.45
CA ARG A 389 21.84 -47.56 -8.02
C ARG A 389 21.95 -46.05 -7.81
N ARG A 390 20.85 -45.45 -7.37
CA ARG A 390 20.82 -44.04 -6.97
C ARG A 390 21.29 -43.84 -5.54
N VAL A 391 22.22 -42.91 -5.37
CA VAL A 391 22.75 -42.45 -4.08
C VAL A 391 22.41 -40.98 -3.93
N MET A 392 21.81 -40.62 -2.81
CA MET A 392 21.52 -39.25 -2.44
C MET A 392 22.38 -38.88 -1.24
N ALA A 393 23.06 -37.75 -1.33
CA ALA A 393 23.93 -37.21 -0.31
C ALA A 393 23.39 -35.87 0.19
N THR A 394 23.33 -35.69 1.50
CA THR A 394 23.01 -34.39 2.11
C THR A 394 23.92 -34.10 3.29
N HIS A 395 24.17 -32.83 3.59
CA HIS A 395 24.98 -32.44 4.75
C HIS A 395 24.37 -31.25 5.48
N ASP A 396 24.59 -31.19 6.79
CA ASP A 396 24.21 -30.05 7.66
C ASP A 396 25.44 -29.22 8.09
N GLY A 397 26.62 -29.52 7.57
CA GLY A 397 27.90 -28.91 7.94
C GLY A 397 28.62 -29.61 9.10
N ARG A 398 27.99 -30.61 9.73
CA ARG A 398 28.60 -31.46 10.77
C ARG A 398 28.70 -32.94 10.34
N ALA A 399 27.72 -33.42 9.58
CA ALA A 399 27.68 -34.79 9.08
C ALA A 399 27.30 -34.84 7.60
N LEU A 400 27.78 -35.88 6.90
CA LEU A 400 27.33 -36.26 5.56
C LEU A 400 26.45 -37.50 5.67
N ARG A 401 25.24 -37.42 5.14
CA ARG A 401 24.26 -38.51 5.15
C ARG A 401 24.11 -39.07 3.74
N LEU A 402 24.25 -40.38 3.60
CA LEU A 402 24.15 -41.09 2.33
C LEU A 402 22.94 -42.05 2.34
N CYS A 403 22.04 -41.87 1.38
CA CYS A 403 20.85 -42.68 1.19
C CYS A 403 20.91 -43.42 -0.16
N ALA A 404 21.10 -44.75 -0.14
CA ALA A 404 21.05 -45.58 -1.34
C ALA A 404 19.62 -46.14 -1.58
N ALA A 405 19.16 -46.13 -2.83
CA ALA A 405 17.79 -46.48 -3.19
C ALA A 405 17.36 -47.94 -2.87
N ALA A 406 18.31 -48.85 -2.63
CA ALA A 406 18.08 -50.30 -2.63
C ALA A 406 17.59 -50.91 -1.31
N LYS A 407 17.53 -50.18 -0.18
CA LYS A 407 17.03 -50.75 1.10
C LYS A 407 16.22 -49.71 1.87
N LYS A 408 15.07 -50.13 2.43
CA LYS A 408 14.25 -49.40 3.42
C LYS A 408 14.98 -49.18 4.77
N ARG A 409 16.30 -49.02 4.77
CA ARG A 409 17.08 -48.82 5.99
C ARG A 409 17.62 -47.40 6.03
N HIS A 410 17.60 -46.86 7.24
CA HIS A 410 18.08 -45.54 7.63
C HIS A 410 19.33 -45.08 6.87
N PRO A 411 19.49 -43.77 6.61
CA PRO A 411 20.70 -43.22 6.02
C PRO A 411 21.95 -43.76 6.71
N PHE A 412 22.97 -44.11 5.92
CA PHE A 412 24.28 -44.35 6.49
C PHE A 412 24.92 -42.99 6.80
N GLU A 413 25.36 -42.81 8.04
CA GLU A 413 26.01 -41.59 8.49
C GLU A 413 27.53 -41.73 8.37
N GLY A 414 28.13 -40.85 7.57
CA GLY A 414 29.56 -40.63 7.59
C GLY A 414 29.85 -39.32 8.33
N ALA A 415 30.58 -39.39 9.43
CA ALA A 415 31.12 -38.18 10.07
C ALA A 415 32.11 -37.53 9.11
N VAL A 416 31.88 -36.27 8.74
CA VAL A 416 32.91 -35.47 8.08
C VAL A 416 33.83 -34.97 9.20
N LEU A 417 34.85 -35.76 9.52
CA LEU A 417 35.97 -35.25 10.32
C LEU A 417 36.70 -34.22 9.45
N GLY A 418 36.28 -32.96 9.57
CA GLY A 418 37.11 -31.84 9.19
C GLY A 418 38.37 -31.90 10.04
N ARG A 419 39.42 -32.54 9.52
CA ARG A 419 40.78 -32.21 9.95
C ARG A 419 40.95 -30.74 9.59
N GLY A 420 40.85 -29.89 10.61
CA GLY A 420 41.38 -28.54 10.51
C GLY A 420 42.83 -28.67 10.08
N ALA A 421 43.12 -28.21 8.86
CA ALA A 421 44.41 -27.61 8.61
C ALA A 421 44.48 -26.41 9.56
N ARG A 422 45.45 -26.47 10.48
CA ARG A 422 45.90 -25.34 11.28
C ARG A 422 46.52 -24.28 10.37
#